data_AF-A0A2V5YBC9-F1
#
_entry.id   AF-A0A2V5YBC9-F1
#
_cell.length_a   1.000
_cell.length_b   1.000
_cell.length_c   1.000
_cell.angle_alpha   90.00
_cell.angle_beta   90.00
_cell.angle_gamma   90.00
#
_symmetry.space_group_name_H-M   'P 1'
#
loop_
_entity.id
_entity.type
_entity.pdbx_description
1 polymer ?
#
loop_
_entity_poly.entity_id
_entity_poly.type
_entity_poly.pdbx_seq_one_letter_code
_entity_poly.pdbx_strand_id
1 'polypeptide(L)'
;MASSNSSQQPAWQRNRIFEFFASLKLAVVLLAVIIVAAIAGTLYESSFDAKVSRAYVYRAPWFNLWLVLLGANLACSALSRWPWRKHHVAFLITHLGIITLLIGSLIGRIWGIEGTMTLFKGDPPTSRLLVDERQLRVHDVDGIVKGYPAEFLHHPPTPRHPRDLGMLASGAQLRIIDYAPAIEA
;
A
#
# COMPACT_ATOMS: atom_id res chain seq x y z
N MET A 1 -9.62 44.54 19.09
CA MET A 1 -10.75 43.63 18.77
C MET A 1 -11.04 43.76 17.28
N ALA A 2 -10.52 42.86 16.45
CA ALA A 2 -10.76 42.87 15.01
C ALA A 2 -11.98 41.98 14.72
N SER A 3 -13.08 42.60 14.30
CA SER A 3 -14.27 41.96 13.76
C SER A 3 -13.89 41.17 12.51
N SER A 4 -13.71 39.85 12.67
CA SER A 4 -13.56 38.97 11.53
C SER A 4 -14.94 38.75 10.90
N ASN A 5 -15.12 39.38 9.74
CA ASN A 5 -16.28 39.21 8.87
C ASN A 5 -16.58 37.71 8.66
N SER A 6 -17.70 37.25 9.18
CA SER A 6 -18.31 35.93 8.98
C SER A 6 -18.80 35.70 7.54
N SER A 7 -18.55 36.63 6.62
CA SER A 7 -19.07 36.65 5.24
C SER A 7 -18.14 36.06 4.17
N GLN A 8 -16.96 35.53 4.52
CA GLN A 8 -15.97 35.02 3.55
C GLN A 8 -15.63 33.52 3.65
N GLN A 9 -16.44 32.72 4.33
CA GLN A 9 -16.27 31.26 4.25
C GLN A 9 -17.00 30.73 3.00
N PRO A 10 -16.30 30.06 2.05
CA PRO A 10 -16.92 29.52 0.87
C PRO A 10 -17.97 28.45 1.21
N ALA A 11 -19.06 28.41 0.43
CA ALA A 11 -20.27 27.65 0.75
C ALA A 11 -20.05 26.14 1.01
N TRP A 12 -18.99 25.55 0.47
CA TRP A 12 -18.62 24.13 0.68
C TRP A 12 -18.10 23.84 2.09
N GLN A 13 -17.52 24.83 2.79
CA GLN A 13 -17.04 24.67 4.17
C GLN A 13 -18.20 24.57 5.19
N ARG A 14 -19.37 25.09 4.84
CA ARG A 14 -20.55 25.15 5.72
C ARG A 14 -21.39 23.86 5.72
N ASN A 15 -20.93 22.84 4.99
CA ASN A 15 -21.60 21.54 4.94
C ASN A 15 -21.32 20.77 6.24
N ARG A 16 -22.37 20.33 6.93
CA ARG A 16 -22.24 19.54 8.19
C ARG A 16 -21.35 18.31 8.04
N ILE A 17 -21.34 17.69 6.86
CA ILE A 17 -20.47 16.56 6.53
C ILE A 17 -19.00 16.99 6.55
N PHE A 18 -18.68 18.13 5.93
CA PHE A 18 -17.32 18.67 5.91
C PHE A 18 -16.84 19.06 7.31
N GLU A 19 -17.70 19.69 8.13
CA GLU A 19 -17.39 20.01 9.53
C GLU A 19 -17.16 18.75 10.39
N PHE A 20 -17.95 17.71 10.16
CA PHE A 20 -17.76 16.41 10.82
C PHE A 20 -16.41 15.79 10.46
N PHE A 21 -16.09 15.72 9.17
CA PHE A 21 -14.79 15.22 8.71
C PHE A 21 -13.63 16.13 9.09
N ALA A 22 -13.82 17.44 9.31
CA ALA A 22 -12.79 18.34 9.81
C ALA A 22 -12.67 18.36 11.35
N SER A 23 -13.43 17.52 12.06
CA SER A 23 -13.48 17.52 13.53
C SER A 23 -12.21 16.97 14.17
N LEU A 24 -11.67 17.72 15.14
CA LEU A 24 -10.55 17.28 15.96
C LEU A 24 -10.91 16.06 16.83
N LYS A 25 -12.15 15.98 17.32
CA LYS A 25 -12.60 14.83 18.13
C LYS A 25 -12.57 13.55 17.30
N LEU A 26 -13.01 13.63 16.04
CA LEU A 26 -12.94 12.51 15.12
C LEU A 26 -11.48 12.11 14.85
N ALA A 27 -10.60 13.09 14.60
CA ALA A 27 -9.17 12.84 14.38
C ALA A 27 -8.53 12.05 15.53
N VAL A 28 -8.79 12.45 16.78
CA VAL A 28 -8.23 11.79 17.98
C VAL A 28 -8.75 10.36 18.11
N VAL A 29 -10.04 10.13 17.88
CA VAL A 29 -10.63 8.78 17.93
C VAL A 29 -10.05 7.89 16.83
N LEU A 30 -9.98 8.38 15.58
CA LEU A 30 -9.39 7.65 14.45
C LEU A 30 -7.94 7.29 14.74
N LEU A 31 -7.16 8.23 15.25
CA LEU A 31 -5.75 8.01 15.60
C LEU A 31 -5.60 6.98 16.72
N ALA A 32 -6.41 7.07 17.78
CA ALA A 32 -6.37 6.11 18.89
C ALA A 32 -6.68 4.68 18.42
N VAL A 33 -7.71 4.50 17.58
CA VAL A 33 -8.06 3.20 17.02
C VAL A 33 -6.92 2.64 16.17
N ILE A 34 -6.31 3.46 15.30
CA ILE A 34 -5.18 3.03 14.46
C ILE A 34 -3.96 2.67 15.32
N ILE A 35 -3.68 3.43 16.38
CA ILE A 35 -2.57 3.12 17.30
C ILE A 35 -2.79 1.77 17.99
N VAL A 36 -3.99 1.53 18.54
CA VAL A 36 -4.31 0.24 19.19
C VAL A 36 -4.21 -0.90 18.19
N ALA A 37 -4.74 -0.73 16.98
CA ALA A 37 -4.64 -1.70 15.91
C ALA A 37 -3.19 -1.99 15.50
N ALA A 38 -2.35 -0.96 15.39
CA ALA A 38 -0.93 -1.10 15.07
C ALA A 38 -0.18 -1.84 16.18
N ILE A 39 -0.41 -1.48 17.45
CA ILE A 39 0.18 -2.20 18.61
C ILE A 39 -0.23 -3.67 18.58
N ALA A 40 -1.52 -3.96 18.40
CA ALA A 40 -2.01 -5.32 18.32
C ALA A 40 -1.37 -6.08 17.13
N GLY A 41 -1.25 -5.43 15.97
CA GLY A 41 -0.57 -5.99 14.80
C GLY A 41 0.90 -6.33 15.06
N THR A 42 1.63 -5.45 15.73
CA THR A 42 3.05 -5.68 16.09
C THR A 42 3.19 -6.83 17.11
N LEU A 43 2.32 -6.92 18.11
CA LEU A 43 2.33 -8.04 19.05
C LEU A 43 2.00 -9.38 18.36
N TYR A 44 1.06 -9.35 17.42
CA TYR A 44 0.68 -10.52 16.65
C TYR A 44 1.81 -11.00 15.72
N GLU A 45 2.49 -10.06 15.08
CA GLU A 45 3.70 -10.31 14.27
C GLU A 45 4.79 -10.99 15.10
N SER A 46 5.05 -10.49 16.31
CA SER A 46 6.04 -11.09 17.21
C SER A 46 5.69 -12.51 17.68
N SER A 47 4.42 -12.92 17.60
CA SER A 47 3.94 -14.19 18.18
C SER A 47 3.67 -15.28 17.13
N PHE A 48 3.15 -14.93 15.95
CA PHE A 48 2.58 -15.89 14.99
C PHE A 48 3.18 -15.85 13.58
N ASP A 49 4.19 -15.00 13.34
CA ASP A 49 4.85 -14.72 12.05
C ASP A 49 4.38 -13.43 11.37
N ALA A 50 5.33 -12.72 10.75
CA ALA A 50 5.12 -11.41 10.13
C ALA A 50 4.17 -11.46 8.93
N LYS A 51 4.14 -12.58 8.19
CA LYS A 51 3.21 -12.73 7.05
C LYS A 51 1.75 -12.73 7.49
N VAL A 52 1.45 -13.41 8.59
CA VAL A 52 0.07 -13.54 9.09
C VAL A 52 -0.43 -12.19 9.59
N SER A 53 0.38 -11.46 10.37
CA SER A 53 0.02 -10.11 10.83
C SER A 53 -0.21 -9.14 9.67
N ARG A 54 0.65 -9.18 8.64
CA ARG A 54 0.50 -8.35 7.43
C ARG A 54 -0.80 -8.63 6.69
N ALA A 55 -1.20 -9.89 6.56
CA ALA A 55 -2.44 -10.27 5.89
C ALA A 55 -3.69 -9.86 6.67
N TYR A 56 -3.72 -10.14 7.98
CA TYR A 56 -4.93 -10.02 8.80
C TYR A 56 -5.15 -8.63 9.42
N VAL A 57 -4.10 -7.86 9.63
CA VAL A 57 -4.20 -6.51 10.21
C VAL A 57 -3.98 -5.46 9.13
N TYR A 58 -2.79 -5.42 8.54
CA TYR A 58 -2.41 -4.32 7.64
C TYR A 58 -3.04 -4.38 6.24
N ARG A 59 -3.29 -5.59 5.70
CA ARG A 59 -4.00 -5.75 4.41
C ARG A 59 -5.51 -5.84 4.57
N ALA A 60 -6.03 -5.99 5.77
CA ALA A 60 -7.46 -6.20 5.97
C ALA A 60 -8.29 -4.96 5.59
N PRO A 61 -9.50 -5.16 5.01
CA PRO A 61 -10.34 -4.07 4.53
C PRO A 61 -10.76 -3.12 5.66
N TRP A 62 -10.93 -3.63 6.89
CA TRP A 62 -11.31 -2.82 8.04
C TRP A 62 -10.22 -1.80 8.40
N PHE A 63 -8.95 -2.21 8.46
CA PHE A 63 -7.83 -1.33 8.81
C PHE A 63 -7.63 -0.26 7.72
N ASN A 64 -7.79 -0.65 6.46
CA ASN A 64 -7.74 0.29 5.33
C ASN A 64 -8.86 1.34 5.40
N LEU A 65 -10.07 0.93 5.78
CA LEU A 65 -11.18 1.87 5.93
C LEU A 65 -10.85 2.93 6.99
N TRP A 66 -10.28 2.54 8.13
CA TRP A 66 -9.83 3.47 9.17
C TRP A 66 -8.72 4.40 8.68
N LEU A 67 -7.74 3.87 7.93
CA LEU A 67 -6.66 4.67 7.32
C LEU A 67 -7.18 5.70 6.33
N VAL A 68 -8.12 5.32 5.46
CA VAL A 68 -8.75 6.22 4.49
C VAL A 68 -9.58 7.29 5.20
N LEU A 69 -10.34 6.91 6.24
CA LEU A 69 -11.09 7.84 7.08
C LEU A 69 -10.16 8.86 7.76
N LEU A 70 -9.02 8.42 8.29
CA LEU A 70 -8.01 9.30 8.88
C LEU A 70 -7.43 10.26 7.82
N GLY A 71 -7.08 9.76 6.64
CA GLY A 71 -6.57 10.57 5.54
C GLY A 71 -7.59 11.63 5.08
N ALA A 72 -8.86 11.25 4.93
CA ALA A 72 -9.95 12.17 4.60
C ALA A 72 -10.15 13.22 5.69
N ASN A 73 -10.12 12.82 6.96
CA ASN A 73 -10.21 13.76 8.09
C ASN A 73 -9.05 14.77 8.10
N LEU A 74 -7.82 14.31 7.87
CA LEU A 74 -6.65 15.18 7.77
C LEU A 74 -6.76 16.17 6.61
N ALA A 75 -7.21 15.72 5.45
CA ALA A 75 -7.41 16.56 4.27
C ALA A 75 -8.50 17.62 4.51
N CYS A 76 -9.66 17.23 5.05
CA CYS A 76 -10.73 18.17 5.42
C CYS A 76 -10.28 19.16 6.50
N SER A 77 -9.54 18.70 7.51
CA SER A 77 -8.96 19.56 8.56
C SER A 77 -7.93 20.57 7.99
N ALA A 78 -7.12 20.16 7.01
CA ALA A 78 -6.19 21.07 6.33
C ALA A 78 -6.91 22.12 5.48
N LEU A 79 -7.96 21.72 4.77
CA LEU A 79 -8.78 22.58 3.90
C LEU A 79 -9.74 23.50 4.68
N SER A 80 -10.15 23.14 5.90
CA SER A 80 -11.06 23.95 6.72
C SER A 80 -10.43 25.29 7.15
N ARG A 81 -9.09 25.37 7.17
CA ARG A 81 -8.34 26.59 7.50
C ARG A 81 -8.02 27.48 6.29
N TRP A 82 -8.64 27.22 5.15
CA TRP A 82 -8.55 28.09 3.98
C TRP A 82 -9.28 29.43 4.26
N PRO A 83 -8.71 30.61 3.95
CA PRO A 83 -7.46 30.86 3.23
C PRO A 83 -6.21 30.83 4.14
N TRP A 84 -5.18 30.09 3.72
CA TRP A 84 -3.97 29.89 4.51
C TRP A 84 -3.14 31.18 4.63
N ARG A 85 -2.87 31.59 5.88
CA ARG A 85 -1.99 32.71 6.21
C ARG A 85 -0.61 32.19 6.61
N LYS A 86 0.43 33.04 6.56
CA LYS A 86 1.83 32.68 6.89
C LYS A 86 1.99 31.98 8.26
N HIS A 87 1.12 32.27 9.24
CA HIS A 87 1.13 31.63 10.56
C HIS A 87 0.65 30.16 10.56
N HIS A 88 -0.01 29.69 9.50
CA HIS A 88 -0.51 28.31 9.37
C HIS A 88 0.42 27.40 8.57
N VAL A 89 1.60 27.89 8.17
CA VAL A 89 2.53 27.15 7.31
C VAL A 89 3.00 25.86 7.98
N ALA A 90 3.41 25.90 9.26
CA ALA A 90 3.84 24.71 9.99
C ALA A 90 2.72 23.66 10.11
N PHE A 91 1.49 24.12 10.38
CA PHE A 91 0.30 23.26 10.42
C PHE A 91 0.06 22.59 9.06
N LEU A 92 0.08 23.37 7.97
CA LEU A 92 -0.17 22.88 6.63
C LEU A 92 0.91 21.90 6.16
N ILE A 93 2.18 22.20 6.37
CA ILE A 93 3.31 21.31 6.02
C ILE A 93 3.16 19.96 6.73
N THR A 94 2.81 19.97 8.02
CA THR A 94 2.64 18.72 8.78
C THR A 94 1.51 17.87 8.19
N HIS A 95 0.36 18.47 7.88
CA HIS A 95 -0.77 17.75 7.32
C HIS A 95 -0.47 17.23 5.91
N LEU A 96 0.10 18.09 5.05
CA LEU A 96 0.49 17.70 3.70
C LEU A 96 1.56 16.61 3.71
N GLY A 97 2.51 16.65 4.65
CA GLY A 97 3.53 15.62 4.83
C GLY A 97 2.91 14.26 5.16
N ILE A 98 2.01 14.22 6.15
CA ILE A 98 1.32 12.98 6.53
C ILE A 98 0.45 12.47 5.37
N ILE A 99 -0.29 13.34 4.68
CA ILE A 99 -1.11 12.97 3.52
C ILE A 99 -0.22 12.38 2.41
N THR A 100 0.94 12.99 2.16
CA THR A 100 1.90 12.50 1.16
C THR A 100 2.43 11.11 1.52
N LEU A 101 2.80 10.89 2.79
CA LEU A 101 3.23 9.58 3.27
C LEU A 101 2.13 8.53 3.15
N LEU A 102 0.89 8.87 3.48
CA LEU A 102 -0.26 7.97 3.34
C LEU A 102 -0.48 7.57 1.88
N ILE A 103 -0.47 8.54 0.96
CA ILE A 103 -0.60 8.27 -0.49
C ILE A 103 0.55 7.41 -1.00
N GLY A 104 1.80 7.74 -0.63
CA GLY A 104 2.97 6.95 -1.00
C GLY A 104 2.90 5.51 -0.50
N SER A 105 2.44 5.31 0.74
CA SER A 105 2.22 3.97 1.30
C SER A 105 1.15 3.18 0.55
N LEU A 106 0.09 3.84 0.09
CA LEU A 106 -0.99 3.21 -0.68
C LEU A 106 -0.50 2.77 -2.07
N ILE A 107 0.28 3.63 -2.74
CA ILE A 107 0.91 3.31 -4.03
C ILE A 107 1.86 2.12 -3.86
N GLY A 108 2.75 2.17 -2.86
CA GLY A 108 3.67 1.08 -2.55
C GLY A 108 2.95 -0.21 -2.16
N ARG A 109 1.73 -0.14 -1.64
CA ARG A 109 0.94 -1.32 -1.32
C ARG A 109 0.26 -1.96 -2.54
N ILE A 110 -0.16 -1.15 -3.52
CA ILE A 110 -0.85 -1.63 -4.73
C ILE A 110 0.16 -2.12 -5.77
N TRP A 111 1.31 -1.45 -5.90
CA TRP A 111 2.31 -1.71 -6.92
C TRP A 111 3.68 -2.16 -6.39
N GLY A 112 3.88 -2.18 -5.07
CA GLY A 112 5.15 -2.61 -4.50
C GLY A 112 5.32 -4.13 -4.54
N ILE A 113 6.56 -4.54 -4.79
CA ILE A 113 6.98 -5.93 -4.77
C ILE A 113 7.76 -6.15 -3.47
N GLU A 114 7.36 -7.15 -2.71
CA GLU A 114 8.00 -7.54 -1.46
C GLU A 114 8.88 -8.76 -1.71
N GLY A 115 10.13 -8.71 -1.29
CA GLY A 115 11.01 -9.87 -1.35
C GLY A 115 12.11 -9.80 -0.31
N THR A 116 12.68 -10.95 0.00
CA THR A 116 13.78 -11.11 0.92
C THR A 116 15.08 -11.34 0.13
N MET A 117 16.18 -10.86 0.66
CA MET A 117 17.50 -11.11 0.08
C MET A 117 18.42 -11.58 1.20
N THR A 118 18.88 -12.82 1.10
CA THR A 118 19.88 -13.35 2.03
C THR A 118 21.25 -12.88 1.59
N LEU A 119 21.95 -12.20 2.50
CA LEU A 119 23.32 -11.72 2.31
C LEU A 119 24.27 -12.57 3.13
N PHE A 120 25.26 -13.19 2.47
CA PHE A 120 26.31 -13.95 3.13
C PHE A 120 27.57 -13.11 3.29
N LYS A 121 28.18 -13.15 4.48
CA LYS A 121 29.39 -12.37 4.78
C LYS A 121 30.59 -13.00 4.05
N GLY A 122 31.14 -12.27 3.07
CA GLY A 122 32.30 -12.69 2.29
C GLY A 122 31.99 -13.10 0.85
N ASP A 123 30.71 -13.31 0.53
CA ASP A 123 30.27 -13.58 -0.84
C ASP A 123 29.83 -12.31 -1.56
N PRO A 124 30.00 -12.23 -2.89
CA PRO A 124 29.43 -11.15 -3.68
C PRO A 124 27.90 -11.12 -3.53
N PRO A 125 27.26 -9.93 -3.57
CA PRO A 125 25.82 -9.79 -3.43
C PRO A 125 25.10 -10.63 -4.49
N THR A 126 24.20 -11.51 -4.06
CA THR A 126 23.40 -12.30 -5.00
C THR A 126 22.35 -11.39 -5.66
N SER A 127 22.36 -11.24 -6.98
CA SER A 127 21.37 -10.42 -7.73
C SER A 127 19.97 -11.06 -7.83
N ARG A 128 19.58 -11.84 -6.82
CA ARG A 128 18.32 -12.59 -6.78
C ARG A 128 17.52 -12.17 -5.54
N LEU A 129 16.29 -11.73 -5.77
CA LEU A 129 15.30 -11.47 -4.74
C LEU A 129 14.46 -12.74 -4.55
N LEU A 130 14.31 -13.22 -3.31
CA LEU A 130 13.34 -14.26 -2.97
C LEU A 130 11.99 -13.58 -2.74
N VAL A 131 11.07 -13.76 -3.68
CA VAL A 131 9.69 -13.24 -3.58
C VAL A 131 8.81 -14.37 -3.05
N ASP A 132 7.85 -14.05 -2.17
CA ASP A 132 6.84 -15.01 -1.70
C ASP A 132 5.70 -15.23 -2.72
N GLU A 133 6.03 -15.15 -4.00
CA GLU A 133 5.10 -15.42 -5.09
C GLU A 133 5.49 -16.76 -5.72
N ARG A 134 4.51 -17.56 -6.15
CA ARG A 134 4.82 -18.75 -6.97
C ARG A 134 5.44 -18.24 -8.26
N GLN A 135 6.72 -18.52 -8.49
CA GLN A 135 7.42 -18.12 -9.71
C GLN A 135 7.80 -19.33 -10.55
N LEU A 136 7.50 -19.26 -11.85
CA LEU A 136 8.07 -20.18 -12.82
C LEU A 136 9.48 -19.69 -13.14
N ARG A 137 10.48 -20.47 -12.74
CA ARG A 137 11.89 -20.18 -13.04
C ARG A 137 12.31 -21.01 -14.24
N VAL A 138 12.64 -20.34 -15.34
CA VAL A 138 13.16 -21.00 -16.53
C VAL A 138 14.67 -20.82 -16.57
N HIS A 139 15.40 -21.94 -16.58
CA HIS A 139 16.84 -21.95 -16.79
C HIS A 139 17.11 -21.99 -18.29
N ASP A 140 17.72 -20.93 -18.82
CA ASP A 140 18.18 -20.89 -20.20
C ASP A 140 19.63 -21.36 -20.32
N VAL A 141 20.08 -21.62 -21.55
CA VAL A 141 21.40 -22.19 -21.87
C VAL A 141 22.56 -21.27 -21.43
N ASP A 142 22.29 -19.97 -21.25
CA ASP A 142 23.24 -18.96 -20.78
C ASP A 142 23.38 -18.90 -19.24
N GLY A 143 22.69 -19.77 -18.49
CA GLY A 143 22.70 -19.79 -17.03
C GLY A 143 21.88 -18.65 -16.36
N ILE A 144 21.24 -17.79 -17.17
CA ILE A 144 20.34 -16.75 -16.68
C ILE A 144 19.00 -17.38 -16.30
N VAL A 145 18.62 -17.22 -15.03
CA VAL A 145 17.33 -17.68 -14.53
C VAL A 145 16.31 -16.56 -14.67
N LYS A 146 15.45 -16.63 -15.70
CA LYS A 146 14.30 -15.73 -15.80
C LYS A 146 13.17 -16.26 -14.91
N GLY A 147 12.85 -15.51 -13.86
CA GLY A 147 11.72 -15.77 -12.98
C GLY A 147 10.49 -15.06 -13.52
N TYR A 148 9.42 -15.81 -13.75
CA TYR A 148 8.12 -15.26 -14.16
C TYR A 148 7.11 -15.44 -13.03
N PRO A 149 6.35 -14.41 -12.65
CA PRO A 149 5.29 -14.55 -11.67
C PRO A 149 4.23 -15.53 -12.21
N ALA A 150 4.08 -16.65 -11.52
CA ALA A 150 3.14 -17.73 -11.80
C ALA A 150 2.03 -17.80 -10.75
N GLU A 151 1.71 -16.68 -10.12
CA GLU A 151 0.56 -16.53 -9.25
C GLU A 151 -0.67 -16.15 -10.08
N PHE A 152 -1.45 -17.16 -10.51
CA PHE A 152 -2.61 -17.00 -11.39
C PHE A 152 -3.95 -16.85 -10.64
N LEU A 153 -3.93 -16.36 -9.39
CA LEU A 153 -5.10 -16.31 -8.51
C LEU A 153 -6.23 -15.40 -9.01
N HIS A 154 -5.89 -14.24 -9.58
CA HIS A 154 -6.89 -13.24 -10.00
C HIS A 154 -7.12 -13.17 -11.52
N HIS A 155 -6.14 -13.58 -12.32
CA HIS A 155 -6.22 -13.58 -13.79
C HIS A 155 -5.62 -14.87 -14.35
N PRO A 156 -6.40 -15.95 -14.41
CA PRO A 156 -5.92 -17.19 -14.97
C PRO A 156 -5.69 -17.07 -16.48
N PRO A 157 -4.53 -17.50 -17.00
CA PRO A 157 -4.30 -17.59 -18.43
C PRO A 157 -5.30 -18.59 -19.00
N THR A 158 -5.92 -18.23 -20.13
CA THR A 158 -6.84 -19.12 -20.85
C THR A 158 -6.34 -19.29 -22.28
N PRO A 159 -6.78 -20.33 -23.02
CA PRO A 159 -6.37 -20.55 -24.41
C PRO A 159 -6.67 -19.35 -25.34
N ARG A 160 -7.58 -18.46 -24.95
CA ARG A 160 -7.95 -17.21 -25.67
C ARG A 160 -7.15 -15.98 -25.22
N HIS A 161 -6.43 -16.05 -24.11
CA HIS A 161 -5.55 -15.00 -23.57
C HIS A 161 -4.29 -15.65 -22.93
N PRO A 162 -3.36 -16.14 -23.76
CA PRO A 162 -2.13 -16.73 -23.28
C PRO A 162 -1.24 -15.65 -22.65
N ARG A 163 -0.56 -15.98 -21.56
CA ARG A 163 0.43 -15.07 -20.96
C ARG A 163 1.78 -15.32 -21.64
N ASP A 164 2.19 -14.41 -22.52
CA ASP A 164 3.52 -14.42 -23.14
C ASP A 164 4.59 -14.11 -22.09
N LEU A 165 5.56 -15.01 -21.93
CA LEU A 165 6.72 -14.84 -21.06
C LEU A 165 7.91 -14.22 -21.81
N GLY A 166 7.70 -13.81 -23.07
CA GLY A 166 8.73 -13.24 -23.91
C GLY A 166 9.71 -14.28 -24.48
N MET A 167 10.76 -13.77 -25.13
CA MET A 167 11.76 -14.58 -25.81
C MET A 167 12.93 -14.90 -24.87
N LEU A 168 13.33 -16.17 -24.87
CA LEU A 168 14.56 -16.64 -24.23
C LEU A 168 15.76 -16.24 -25.07
N ALA A 169 16.94 -16.19 -24.45
CA ALA A 169 18.19 -15.87 -25.15
C ALA A 169 18.54 -16.96 -26.19
N SER A 170 18.08 -18.20 -25.97
CA SER A 170 18.09 -19.29 -26.95
C SER A 170 17.16 -19.12 -28.15
N GLY A 171 16.34 -18.07 -28.21
CA GLY A 171 15.36 -17.83 -29.28
C GLY A 171 14.04 -18.59 -29.12
N ALA A 172 13.86 -19.34 -28.02
CA ALA A 172 12.59 -19.99 -27.71
C ALA A 172 11.54 -18.97 -27.20
N GLN A 173 10.28 -19.08 -27.65
CA GLN A 173 9.18 -18.28 -27.12
C GLN A 173 8.39 -19.11 -26.09
N LEU A 174 8.32 -18.65 -24.85
CA LEU A 174 7.53 -19.30 -23.80
C LEU A 174 6.17 -18.62 -23.65
N ARG A 175 5.10 -19.43 -23.68
CA ARG A 175 3.71 -18.99 -23.43
C ARG A 175 3.06 -19.91 -22.43
N ILE A 176 2.33 -19.32 -21.48
CA ILE A 176 1.45 -20.08 -20.58
C ILE A 176 0.04 -20.02 -21.16
N ILE A 177 -0.44 -21.18 -21.61
CA ILE A 177 -1.73 -21.36 -22.29
C ILE A 177 -2.84 -21.85 -21.36
N ASP A 178 -2.48 -22.52 -20.27
CA ASP A 178 -3.41 -23.08 -19.29
C ASP A 178 -2.66 -23.33 -17.96
N TYR A 179 -3.39 -23.49 -16.86
CA TYR A 179 -2.84 -23.89 -15.57
C TYR A 179 -3.76 -24.90 -14.87
N ALA A 180 -3.19 -25.92 -14.24
CA ALA A 180 -3.91 -26.80 -13.34
C ALA A 180 -3.63 -26.38 -11.89
N PRO A 181 -4.64 -26.13 -11.03
CA PRO A 181 -4.40 -25.98 -9.61
C PRO A 181 -3.85 -27.31 -9.10
N ALA A 182 -2.65 -27.30 -8.52
CA ALA A 182 -2.12 -28.48 -7.87
C ALA A 182 -3.06 -28.84 -6.71
N ILE A 183 -3.76 -29.97 -6.83
CA ILE A 183 -4.49 -30.57 -5.73
C ILE A 183 -3.42 -30.98 -4.71
N GLU A 184 -3.37 -30.30 -3.57
CA GLU A 184 -2.56 -30.73 -2.43
C GLU A 184 -3.00 -32.15 -2.06
N ALA A 185 -2.07 -33.10 -2.20
CA ALA A 185 -2.21 -34.50 -1.79
C ALA A 185 -1.38 -34.73 -0.53
#